data_AF-A0A2M7S2Z6-F1
#
_entry.id   AF-A0A2M7S2Z6-F1
#
_cell.length_a   1.000
_cell.length_b   1.000
_cell.length_c   1.000
_cell.angle_alpha   90.00
_cell.angle_beta   90.00
_cell.angle_gamma   90.00
#
_symmetry.space_group_name_H-M   'P 1'
#
loop_
_entity.id
_entity.type
_entity.pdbx_description
1 polymer ?
#
loop_
_entity_poly.entity_id
_entity_poly.type
_entity_poly.pdbx_seq_one_letter_code
_entity_poly.pdbx_strand_id
1 'polypeptide(L)'
;PNGMNKYVMGYQAYTSLVYGGKSYSHYVYWPYLNCGNAILGNTTTTYATYVYYLAKEVNKEIQFLGQILINTTSQAVYQVDATPPAGTTKFTDNTDPVVKYVTPDSNIVAGTFKDGQGRDLAMFVNRNNADVNVTIRLKANQSVEKISKVDGTMEYCFHNTFR
;
A
#
# COMPACT_ATOMS: atom_id res chain seq x y z
N PRO A 1 14.33 20.90 -7.66
CA PRO A 1 13.17 20.14 -8.22
C PRO A 1 12.93 18.89 -7.37
N ASN A 2 11.78 18.82 -6.70
CA ASN A 2 11.34 17.69 -5.87
C ASN A 2 11.13 16.45 -6.76
N GLY A 3 12.22 15.77 -7.09
CA GLY A 3 12.29 14.68 -8.06
C GLY A 3 11.50 13.47 -7.59
N MET A 4 10.88 12.79 -8.56
CA MET A 4 10.23 11.51 -8.33
C MET A 4 11.19 10.55 -7.64
N ASN A 5 10.74 9.95 -6.53
CA ASN A 5 11.49 8.96 -5.77
C ASN A 5 10.60 7.74 -5.50
N LYS A 6 11.22 6.66 -4.99
CA LYS A 6 10.50 5.42 -4.70
C LYS A 6 9.31 5.64 -3.76
N TYR A 7 9.47 6.49 -2.75
CA TYR A 7 8.44 6.76 -1.76
C TYR A 7 7.16 7.33 -2.40
N VAL A 8 7.29 8.39 -3.22
CA VAL A 8 6.14 9.04 -3.86
C VAL A 8 5.41 8.07 -4.79
N MET A 9 6.15 7.28 -5.56
CA MET A 9 5.56 6.30 -6.47
C MET A 9 4.90 5.14 -5.72
N GLY A 10 5.59 4.59 -4.71
CA GLY A 10 5.06 3.54 -3.85
C GLY A 10 3.81 3.99 -3.11
N TYR A 11 3.80 5.21 -2.57
CA TYR A 11 2.64 5.77 -1.89
C TYR A 11 1.38 5.75 -2.78
N GLN A 12 1.48 6.19 -4.03
CA GLN A 12 0.33 6.17 -4.95
C GLN A 12 -0.14 4.74 -5.26
N ALA A 13 0.82 3.82 -5.50
CA ALA A 13 0.49 2.44 -5.82
C ALA A 13 -0.12 1.69 -4.62
N TYR A 14 0.48 1.79 -3.44
CA TYR A 14 -0.01 1.14 -2.21
C TYR A 14 -1.32 1.74 -1.71
N THR A 15 -1.51 3.05 -1.84
CA THR A 15 -2.79 3.68 -1.50
C THR A 15 -3.89 3.20 -2.46
N SER A 16 -3.57 2.98 -3.74
CA SER A 16 -4.55 2.37 -4.66
C SER A 16 -4.93 0.96 -4.22
N LEU A 17 -3.96 0.13 -3.81
CA LEU A 17 -4.21 -1.22 -3.32
C LEU A 17 -5.01 -1.26 -2.01
N VAL A 18 -4.69 -0.40 -1.03
CA VAL A 18 -5.39 -0.37 0.27
C VAL A 18 -6.87 0.01 0.11
N TYR A 19 -7.19 0.79 -0.91
CA TYR A 19 -8.55 1.12 -1.32
C TYR A 19 -9.23 0.04 -2.18
N GLY A 20 -8.57 -1.11 -2.40
CA GLY A 20 -9.11 -2.21 -3.19
C GLY A 20 -8.89 -2.11 -4.70
N GLY A 21 -8.07 -1.15 -5.15
CA GLY A 21 -7.62 -1.09 -6.54
C GLY A 21 -6.93 -2.38 -6.96
N LYS A 22 -7.23 -2.85 -8.18
CA LYS A 22 -6.71 -4.11 -8.73
C LYS A 22 -5.72 -3.91 -9.87
N SER A 23 -5.58 -2.69 -10.34
CA SER A 23 -4.67 -2.32 -11.42
C SER A 23 -4.00 -0.99 -11.09
N TYR A 24 -2.82 -0.82 -11.66
CA TYR A 24 -2.03 0.39 -11.55
C TYR A 24 -1.30 0.58 -12.87
N SER A 25 -1.35 1.80 -13.41
CA SER A 25 -0.69 2.16 -14.66
C SER A 25 0.12 3.43 -14.46
N HIS A 26 1.28 3.47 -15.11
CA HIS A 26 2.15 4.64 -15.08
C HIS A 26 1.87 5.54 -16.27
N TYR A 27 1.84 6.84 -16.03
CA TYR A 27 1.79 7.87 -17.06
C TYR A 27 2.93 8.88 -16.81
N VAL A 28 3.85 9.16 -17.74
CA VAL A 28 3.99 8.69 -19.14
C VAL A 28 5.06 7.59 -19.28
N TYR A 29 4.82 6.61 -20.15
CA TYR A 29 5.80 5.53 -20.39
C TYR A 29 6.97 6.00 -21.28
N TRP A 30 6.67 6.76 -22.35
CA TRP A 30 7.64 7.41 -23.24
C TRP A 30 7.50 8.94 -23.14
N PRO A 31 8.57 9.72 -23.39
CA PRO A 31 8.49 11.17 -23.34
C PRO A 31 7.51 11.66 -24.40
N TYR A 32 6.54 12.47 -23.97
CA TYR A 32 5.51 13.05 -24.81
C TYR A 32 5.15 14.44 -24.28
N LEU A 33 4.89 15.41 -25.17
CA LEU A 33 4.35 16.75 -24.87
C LEU A 33 4.86 17.42 -23.57
N ASN A 34 6.17 17.63 -23.44
CA ASN A 34 6.78 18.29 -22.26
C ASN A 34 6.49 17.62 -20.91
N CYS A 35 6.00 16.37 -20.89
CA CYS A 35 5.84 15.61 -19.66
C CYS A 35 7.22 15.22 -19.10
N GLY A 36 7.53 15.68 -17.89
CA GLY A 36 8.72 15.25 -17.15
C GLY A 36 8.57 13.82 -16.60
N ASN A 37 9.68 13.22 -16.18
CA ASN A 37 9.73 11.92 -15.48
C ASN A 37 9.16 10.71 -16.26
N ALA A 38 9.34 10.67 -17.58
CA ALA A 38 9.00 9.49 -18.36
C ALA A 38 9.79 8.24 -17.90
N ILE A 39 9.15 7.07 -17.92
CA ILE A 39 9.77 5.79 -17.56
C ILE A 39 10.94 5.48 -18.50
N LEU A 40 10.73 5.58 -19.80
CA LEU A 40 11.77 5.43 -20.81
C LEU A 40 12.21 6.80 -21.33
N GLY A 41 13.47 6.90 -21.74
CA GLY A 41 14.00 8.02 -22.50
C GLY A 41 13.60 7.94 -23.98
N ASN A 42 14.03 8.95 -24.75
CA ASN A 42 13.84 9.13 -26.20
C ASN A 42 13.36 7.89 -26.98
N THR A 43 12.30 8.05 -27.76
CA THR A 43 11.65 7.03 -28.60
C THR A 43 12.55 6.38 -29.66
N THR A 44 13.70 6.98 -30.00
CA THR A 44 14.57 6.55 -31.11
C THR A 44 15.68 5.58 -30.66
N THR A 45 16.18 5.72 -29.44
CA THR A 45 17.27 4.88 -28.89
C THR A 45 16.84 4.12 -27.64
N THR A 46 15.66 4.44 -27.09
CA THR A 46 14.99 3.82 -25.93
C THR A 46 15.95 3.36 -24.83
N TYR A 47 16.15 4.19 -23.82
CA TYR A 47 16.94 3.82 -22.63
C TYR A 47 16.09 3.91 -21.36
N ALA A 48 16.43 3.12 -20.35
CA ALA A 48 15.81 3.19 -19.04
C ALA A 48 16.22 4.49 -18.33
N THR A 49 15.26 5.32 -17.89
CA THR A 49 15.57 6.48 -17.04
C THR A 49 15.75 6.03 -15.58
N TYR A 50 16.14 6.93 -14.69
CA TYR A 50 16.10 6.65 -13.25
C TYR A 50 14.69 6.25 -12.77
N VAL A 51 13.63 6.83 -13.36
CA VAL A 51 12.23 6.51 -13.04
C VAL A 51 11.88 5.07 -13.41
N TYR A 52 12.49 4.51 -14.46
CA TYR A 52 12.30 3.09 -14.81
C TYR A 52 12.70 2.17 -13.66
N TYR A 53 13.83 2.42 -13.01
CA TYR A 53 14.29 1.55 -11.93
C TYR A 53 13.41 1.67 -10.68
N LEU A 54 12.93 2.88 -10.38
CA LEU A 54 11.91 3.09 -9.34
C LEU A 54 10.62 2.34 -9.65
N ALA A 55 10.10 2.49 -10.88
CA ALA A 55 8.88 1.82 -11.34
C ALA A 55 9.05 0.31 -11.32
N LYS A 56 10.20 -0.22 -11.72
CA LYS A 56 10.50 -1.65 -11.68
C LYS A 56 10.44 -2.20 -10.26
N GLU A 57 11.02 -1.51 -9.29
CA GLU A 57 10.96 -1.92 -7.88
C GLU A 57 9.54 -1.90 -7.34
N VAL A 58 8.83 -0.78 -7.49
CA VAL A 58 7.45 -0.66 -7.00
C VAL A 58 6.54 -1.68 -7.68
N ASN A 59 6.69 -1.89 -9.00
CA ASN A 59 5.93 -2.87 -9.76
C ASN A 59 6.14 -4.29 -9.21
N LYS A 60 7.38 -4.65 -8.86
CA LYS A 60 7.66 -5.95 -8.24
C LYS A 60 6.95 -6.08 -6.88
N GLU A 61 7.02 -5.05 -6.04
CA GLU A 61 6.37 -5.05 -4.72
C GLU A 61 4.83 -5.18 -4.84
N ILE A 62 4.20 -4.41 -5.73
CA ILE A 62 2.74 -4.49 -5.94
C ILE A 62 2.29 -5.75 -6.68
N GLN A 63 3.15 -6.42 -7.45
CA GLN A 63 2.82 -7.70 -8.07
C GLN A 63 2.65 -8.79 -7.00
N PHE A 64 3.53 -8.83 -6.00
CA PHE A 64 3.39 -9.78 -4.89
C PHE A 64 2.12 -9.52 -4.07
N LEU A 65 1.89 -8.26 -3.68
CA LEU A 65 0.68 -7.90 -2.93
C LEU A 65 -0.59 -8.10 -3.78
N GLY A 66 -0.53 -7.72 -5.06
CA GLY A 66 -1.64 -7.80 -6.00
C GLY A 66 -2.12 -9.23 -6.24
N GLN A 67 -1.21 -10.22 -6.30
CA GLN A 67 -1.59 -11.63 -6.42
C GLN A 67 -2.47 -12.11 -5.26
N ILE A 68 -2.22 -11.60 -4.06
CA ILE A 68 -3.02 -11.94 -2.87
C ILE A 68 -4.34 -11.18 -2.89
N LEU A 69 -4.28 -9.88 -3.21
CA LEU A 69 -5.45 -9.02 -3.20
C LEU A 69 -6.40 -9.24 -4.38
N ILE A 70 -6.00 -9.84 -5.50
CA ILE A 70 -6.82 -9.90 -6.72
C ILE A 70 -8.18 -10.57 -6.48
N ASN A 71 -8.24 -11.58 -5.61
CA ASN A 71 -9.43 -12.36 -5.29
C ASN A 71 -10.09 -11.93 -3.96
N THR A 72 -9.80 -10.73 -3.46
CA THR A 72 -10.38 -10.20 -2.22
C THR A 72 -11.38 -9.08 -2.49
N THR A 73 -12.37 -8.97 -1.62
CA THR A 73 -13.35 -7.89 -1.59
C THR A 73 -12.96 -6.90 -0.49
N SER A 74 -12.77 -5.63 -0.85
CA SER A 74 -12.56 -4.56 0.14
C SER A 74 -13.82 -4.39 1.00
N GLN A 75 -13.63 -4.35 2.31
CA GLN A 75 -14.72 -4.23 3.29
C GLN A 75 -14.82 -2.80 3.80
N ALA A 76 -13.69 -2.21 4.19
CA ALA A 76 -13.63 -0.85 4.70
C ALA A 76 -12.24 -0.24 4.51
N VAL A 77 -12.18 1.09 4.51
CA VAL A 77 -10.95 1.87 4.49
C VAL A 77 -11.05 2.98 5.53
N TYR A 78 -10.00 3.15 6.33
CA TYR A 78 -9.94 4.10 7.41
C TYR A 78 -8.68 4.95 7.35
N GLN A 79 -8.80 6.18 7.83
CA GLN A 79 -7.72 7.12 8.02
C GLN A 79 -7.35 7.18 9.51
N VAL A 80 -6.07 6.98 9.82
CA VAL A 80 -5.52 7.01 11.18
C VAL A 80 -4.77 8.34 11.39
N ASP A 81 -5.49 9.42 11.17
CA ASP A 81 -4.98 10.79 11.22
C ASP A 81 -5.58 11.57 12.38
N ALA A 82 -4.82 12.55 12.87
CA ALA A 82 -5.34 13.56 13.79
C ALA A 82 -6.59 14.22 13.17
N THR A 83 -6.44 14.69 11.93
CA THR A 83 -7.49 15.28 11.11
C THR A 83 -7.58 14.53 9.77
N PRO A 84 -8.51 13.58 9.61
CA PRO A 84 -8.65 12.84 8.37
C PRO A 84 -9.22 13.72 7.25
N PRO A 85 -8.89 13.46 5.96
CA PRO A 85 -9.46 14.19 4.83
C PRO A 85 -10.99 14.16 4.84
N ALA A 86 -11.60 15.24 4.36
CA ALA A 86 -13.06 15.35 4.28
C ALA A 86 -13.66 14.19 3.45
N GLY A 87 -14.77 13.62 3.93
CA GLY A 87 -15.45 12.50 3.29
C GLY A 87 -14.80 11.13 3.53
N THR A 88 -13.79 11.03 4.39
CA THR A 88 -13.17 9.76 4.77
C THR A 88 -13.61 9.31 6.17
N THR A 89 -13.44 8.02 6.46
CA THR A 89 -13.77 7.44 7.76
C THR A 89 -12.54 7.45 8.66
N LYS A 90 -12.63 8.06 9.84
CA LYS A 90 -11.57 7.97 10.86
C LYS A 90 -11.56 6.57 11.48
N PHE A 91 -10.38 5.99 11.68
CA PHE A 91 -10.27 4.76 12.47
C PHE A 91 -10.59 5.05 13.94
N THR A 92 -11.41 4.20 14.55
CA THR A 92 -11.70 4.22 15.98
C THR A 92 -11.49 2.82 16.53
N ASP A 93 -10.92 2.71 17.72
CA ASP A 93 -10.60 1.40 18.30
C ASP A 93 -11.83 0.51 18.40
N ASN A 94 -11.63 -0.77 18.11
CA ASN A 94 -12.64 -1.83 18.12
C ASN A 94 -13.81 -1.67 17.13
N THR A 95 -13.86 -0.66 16.26
CA THR A 95 -14.99 -0.48 15.32
C THR A 95 -14.95 -1.40 14.10
N ASP A 96 -13.76 -1.88 13.71
CA ASP A 96 -13.60 -2.79 12.58
C ASP A 96 -13.58 -4.27 13.04
N PRO A 97 -14.16 -5.22 12.28
CA PRO A 97 -14.18 -6.64 12.65
C PRO A 97 -12.79 -7.31 12.63
N VAL A 98 -11.83 -6.78 11.88
CA VAL A 98 -10.47 -7.33 11.69
C VAL A 98 -9.44 -6.56 12.51
N VAL A 99 -9.54 -5.24 12.54
CA VAL A 99 -8.54 -4.37 13.19
C VAL A 99 -9.06 -3.91 14.56
N LYS A 100 -8.29 -4.20 15.60
CA LYS A 100 -8.62 -3.81 16.97
C LYS A 100 -8.13 -2.39 17.31
N TYR A 101 -6.88 -2.11 16.94
CA TYR A 101 -6.16 -0.90 17.33
C TYR A 101 -5.10 -0.56 16.29
N VAL A 102 -4.89 0.73 16.05
CA VAL A 102 -3.74 1.28 15.34
C VAL A 102 -3.26 2.48 16.14
N THR A 103 -1.94 2.72 16.25
CA THR A 103 -1.40 3.94 16.89
C THR A 103 -2.14 5.17 16.36
N PRO A 104 -2.81 5.96 17.21
CA PRO A 104 -3.52 7.15 16.79
C PRO A 104 -2.61 8.16 16.09
N ASP A 105 -3.16 8.92 15.16
CA ASP A 105 -2.52 10.05 14.48
C ASP A 105 -1.19 9.68 13.77
N SER A 106 -1.05 8.42 13.37
CA SER A 106 0.15 7.84 12.77
C SER A 106 0.28 8.08 11.26
N ASN A 107 -0.69 8.78 10.64
CA ASN A 107 -0.72 9.01 9.19
C ASN A 107 -0.78 7.71 8.37
N ILE A 108 -1.51 6.73 8.90
CA ILE A 108 -1.71 5.43 8.25
C ILE A 108 -3.06 5.40 7.55
N VAL A 109 -3.11 4.82 6.36
CA VAL A 109 -4.35 4.33 5.74
C VAL A 109 -4.47 2.84 6.04
N ALA A 110 -5.58 2.42 6.62
CA ALA A 110 -5.87 1.03 6.91
C ALA A 110 -7.02 0.55 6.02
N GLY A 111 -6.81 -0.53 5.28
CA GLY A 111 -7.84 -1.18 4.46
C GLY A 111 -8.05 -2.61 4.91
N THR A 112 -9.30 -3.05 4.98
CA THR A 112 -9.66 -4.42 5.35
C THR A 112 -10.34 -5.13 4.19
N PHE A 113 -10.08 -6.43 4.09
CA PHE A 113 -10.53 -7.25 2.97
C PHE A 113 -11.00 -8.62 3.47
N LYS A 114 -11.86 -9.24 2.67
CA LYS A 114 -12.29 -10.63 2.82
C LYS A 114 -12.00 -11.38 1.52
N ASP A 115 -11.33 -12.53 1.61
CA ASP A 115 -11.13 -13.38 0.44
C ASP A 115 -12.34 -14.30 0.18
N GLY A 116 -12.32 -15.03 -0.94
CA GLY A 116 -13.39 -15.96 -1.32
C GLY A 116 -13.58 -17.15 -0.37
N GLN A 117 -12.65 -17.38 0.56
CA GLN A 117 -12.70 -18.44 1.57
C GLN A 117 -13.13 -17.90 2.95
N GLY A 118 -13.41 -16.59 3.05
CA GLY A 118 -13.81 -15.92 4.29
C GLY A 118 -12.64 -15.53 5.19
N ARG A 119 -11.38 -15.63 4.73
CA ARG A 119 -10.22 -15.15 5.48
C ARG A 119 -10.20 -13.63 5.50
N ASP A 120 -9.86 -13.08 6.65
CA ASP A 120 -9.73 -11.64 6.87
C ASP A 120 -8.30 -11.18 6.55
N LEU A 121 -8.16 -10.07 5.83
CA LEU A 121 -6.88 -9.44 5.52
C LEU A 121 -6.94 -7.96 5.91
N ALA A 122 -5.80 -7.41 6.31
CA ALA A 122 -5.64 -5.98 6.54
C ALA A 122 -4.35 -5.48 5.89
N MET A 123 -4.40 -4.32 5.26
CA MET A 123 -3.25 -3.63 4.68
C MET A 123 -3.13 -2.25 5.31
N PHE A 124 -1.90 -1.86 5.64
CA PHE A 124 -1.58 -0.59 6.29
C PHE A 124 -0.54 0.14 5.46
N VAL A 125 -0.82 1.40 5.12
CA VAL A 125 0.04 2.23 4.27
C VAL A 125 0.44 3.49 5.02
N ASN A 126 1.76 3.68 5.18
CA ASN A 126 2.33 4.91 5.73
C ASN A 126 2.30 6.03 4.69
N ARG A 127 1.63 7.15 5.03
CA ARG A 127 1.57 8.36 4.20
C ARG A 127 2.65 9.39 4.53
N ASN A 128 3.51 9.12 5.50
CA ASN A 128 4.70 9.91 5.77
C ASN A 128 5.89 9.39 4.96
N ASN A 129 6.70 10.32 4.45
CA ASN A 129 7.97 10.04 3.75
C ASN A 129 9.12 9.62 4.67
N ALA A 130 8.84 9.49 5.97
CA ALA A 130 9.77 9.07 7.00
C ALA A 130 9.28 7.77 7.65
N ASP A 131 10.22 7.02 8.21
CA ASP A 131 9.91 5.85 9.00
C ASP A 131 9.12 6.24 10.25
N VAL A 132 8.10 5.45 10.55
CA VAL A 132 7.23 5.63 11.72
C VAL A 132 7.09 4.30 12.43
N ASN A 133 7.14 4.32 13.76
CA ASN A 133 6.83 3.15 14.57
C ASN A 133 5.32 3.13 14.83
N VAL A 134 4.64 2.07 14.39
CA VAL A 134 3.18 1.96 14.50
C VAL A 134 2.84 0.65 15.17
N THR A 135 2.07 0.72 16.24
CA THR A 135 1.49 -0.45 16.87
C THR A 135 0.16 -0.77 16.22
N ILE A 136 0.05 -1.96 15.65
CA ILE A 136 -1.20 -2.48 15.08
C ILE A 136 -1.60 -3.71 15.88
N ARG A 137 -2.87 -3.80 16.26
CA ARG A 137 -3.45 -5.01 16.86
C ARG A 137 -4.62 -5.50 16.04
N LEU A 138 -4.59 -6.78 15.67
CA LEU A 138 -5.67 -7.43 14.93
C LEU A 138 -6.53 -8.27 15.86
N LYS A 139 -7.82 -8.39 15.51
CA LYS A 139 -8.76 -9.35 16.09
C LYS A 139 -8.54 -10.67 15.36
N ALA A 140 -7.76 -11.57 15.97
CA ALA A 140 -7.46 -12.88 15.39
C ALA A 140 -7.78 -13.98 16.39
N ASN A 141 -8.42 -15.05 15.90
CA ASN A 141 -8.81 -16.21 16.70
C ASN A 141 -7.76 -17.34 16.66
N GLN A 142 -6.84 -17.33 15.69
CA GLN A 142 -5.86 -18.39 15.46
C GLN A 142 -4.44 -17.83 15.31
N SER A 143 -4.04 -17.50 14.08
CA SER A 143 -2.72 -16.99 13.72
C SER A 143 -2.86 -15.69 12.93
N VAL A 144 -1.78 -14.90 12.95
CA VAL A 144 -1.63 -13.77 12.05
C VAL A 144 -0.36 -13.97 11.25
N GLU A 145 -0.45 -13.72 9.96
CA GLU A 145 0.66 -13.79 9.02
C GLU A 145 0.91 -12.42 8.43
N LYS A 146 2.19 -12.06 8.31
CA LYS A 146 2.63 -10.87 7.60
C LYS A 146 3.03 -11.27 6.19
N ILE A 147 2.54 -10.55 5.20
CA ILE A 147 2.98 -10.68 3.82
C ILE A 147 4.14 -9.72 3.58
N SER A 148 5.27 -10.26 3.16
CA SER A 148 6.42 -9.48 2.73
C SER A 148 6.15 -8.86 1.35
N LYS A 149 6.29 -7.54 1.25
CA LYS A 149 6.25 -6.84 -0.05
C LYS A 149 7.50 -7.08 -0.91
N VAL A 150 8.57 -7.65 -0.35
CA VAL A 150 9.87 -7.81 -1.04
C VAL A 150 9.88 -9.06 -1.91
N ASP A 151 9.22 -10.13 -1.45
CA ASP A 151 9.24 -11.45 -2.06
C ASP A 151 7.89 -12.19 -1.98
N GLY A 152 6.86 -11.59 -1.37
CA GLY A 152 5.53 -12.20 -1.24
C GLY A 152 5.43 -13.32 -0.20
N THR A 153 6.50 -13.56 0.58
CA THR A 153 6.50 -14.61 1.60
C THR A 153 5.56 -14.27 2.75
N MET A 154 4.99 -15.30 3.38
CA MET A 154 4.13 -15.17 4.56
C MET A 154 4.91 -15.57 5.80
N GLU A 155 5.01 -14.65 6.77
CA GLU A 155 5.73 -14.83 8.02
C GLU A 155 4.75 -14.91 9.19
N TYR A 156 4.80 -16.01 9.95
CA TYR A 156 3.99 -16.17 11.15
C TYR A 156 4.38 -15.17 12.22
N CYS A 157 3.39 -14.47 12.77
CA CYS A 157 3.58 -13.50 13.83
C CYS A 157 3.11 -14.12 15.16
N PHE A 158 4.06 -14.44 16.05
CA PHE A 158 3.79 -15.04 17.36
C PHE A 158 3.01 -14.12 18.33
N HIS A 159 2.87 -12.84 17.98
CA HIS A 159 2.08 -11.86 18.72
C HIS A 159 1.23 -11.07 17.73
N ASN A 160 -0.03 -10.79 18.08
CA ASN A 160 -0.95 -9.95 17.28
C ASN A 160 -0.56 -8.46 17.33
N THR A 161 0.73 -8.14 17.45
CA THR A 161 1.27 -6.78 17.56
C THR A 161 2.37 -6.58 16.53
N PHE A 162 2.17 -5.62 15.65
CA PHE A 162 3.16 -5.18 14.65
C PHE A 162 3.84 -3.90 15.14
N ARG A 163 5.11 -3.69 14.78
CA ARG A 163 5.87 -2.46 15.01
C ARG A 163 6.33 -1.89 13.68
#